data_AF-A0A9Y2IQK3-F1
#
_entry.id   AF-A0A9Y2IQK3-F1
#
_cell.length_a   1.000
_cell.length_b   1.000
_cell.length_c   1.000
_cell.angle_alpha   90.00
_cell.angle_beta   90.00
_cell.angle_gamma   90.00
#
_symmetry.space_group_name_H-M   'P 1'
#
loop_
_entity.id
_entity.type
_entity.pdbx_description
1 polymer ?
#
loop_
_entity_poly.entity_id
_entity_poly.type
_entity_poly.pdbx_seq_one_letter_code
_entity_poly.pdbx_strand_id
1 'polypeptide(L)'
;MTRRSAEAISVLIRAGWNIHHPPYGYTTMTAAGAHSRRGTPRTRLTPDPRRAPVVQAIFYWRAVTGLSVEHITTRLDADHNHYPPPGTHTSWLPTAITAILTNIKYAGYQATGTRDENGAFRPVKQWVLSDQPAHRALVTPTLFWAAQDPATSVRQVPHRLLAPVPRAAANHNEKEVP
;
A
#
# COMPACT_ATOMS: atom_id res chain seq x y z
N MET A 1 19.16 -14.85 -14.61
CA MET A 1 19.91 -13.72 -14.00
C MET A 1 21.24 -14.24 -13.48
N THR A 2 22.35 -13.54 -13.68
CA THR A 2 23.67 -14.00 -13.17
C THR A 2 23.91 -13.48 -11.75
N ARG A 3 24.68 -14.21 -10.93
CA ARG A 3 25.02 -13.80 -9.55
C ARG A 3 25.62 -12.39 -9.48
N ARG A 4 26.54 -12.07 -10.41
CA ARG A 4 27.14 -10.73 -10.54
C ARG A 4 26.12 -9.62 -10.81
N SER A 5 25.07 -9.90 -11.58
CA SER A 5 24.03 -8.90 -11.85
C SER A 5 23.07 -8.71 -10.66
N ALA A 6 22.80 -9.76 -9.88
CA ALA A 6 22.05 -9.65 -8.62
C ALA A 6 22.82 -8.87 -7.53
N GLU A 7 24.13 -9.08 -7.42
CA GLU A 7 25.00 -8.34 -6.48
C GLU A 7 25.05 -6.84 -6.84
N ALA A 8 25.20 -6.50 -8.13
CA ALA A 8 25.19 -5.10 -8.58
C ALA A 8 23.85 -4.39 -8.31
N ILE A 9 22.73 -5.09 -8.48
CA ILE A 9 21.40 -4.58 -8.12
C ILE A 9 21.30 -4.37 -6.61
N SER A 10 21.83 -5.29 -5.81
CA SER A 10 21.80 -5.19 -4.36
C SER A 10 22.51 -3.94 -3.84
N VAL A 11 23.66 -3.58 -4.43
CA VAL A 11 24.37 -2.33 -4.12
C VAL A 11 23.51 -1.10 -4.41
N LEU A 12 22.81 -1.08 -5.54
CA LEU A 12 21.95 0.04 -5.91
C LEU A 12 20.71 0.15 -5.02
N ILE A 13 20.12 -0.99 -4.63
CA ILE A 13 19.01 -1.03 -3.67
C ILE A 13 19.46 -0.50 -2.30
N ARG A 14 20.62 -0.94 -1.79
CA ARG A 14 21.19 -0.46 -0.52
C ARG A 14 21.38 1.05 -0.51
N ALA A 15 21.86 1.62 -1.61
CA ALA A 15 21.97 3.08 -1.80
C ALA A 15 20.63 3.83 -2.02
N GLY A 16 19.51 3.11 -2.06
CA GLY A 16 18.17 3.68 -2.18
C GLY A 16 17.78 4.10 -3.60
N TRP A 17 18.47 3.62 -4.63
CA TRP A 17 18.12 3.94 -6.02
C TRP A 17 16.92 3.15 -6.50
N ASN A 18 16.06 3.79 -7.30
CA ASN A 18 15.03 3.08 -8.03
C ASN A 18 15.64 2.37 -9.25
N ILE A 19 15.38 1.08 -9.39
CA ILE A 19 15.94 0.23 -10.46
C ILE A 19 14.83 -0.29 -11.39
N HIS A 20 13.65 -0.51 -10.85
CA HIS A 20 12.51 -1.09 -11.57
C HIS A 20 11.44 -0.04 -11.83
N HIS A 21 10.37 -0.43 -12.54
CA HIS A 21 9.21 0.42 -12.70
C HIS A 21 8.70 0.91 -11.33
N PRO A 22 8.36 2.20 -11.18
CA PRO A 22 7.80 2.70 -9.92
C PRO A 22 6.51 1.94 -9.55
N PRO A 23 6.36 1.48 -8.30
CA PRO A 23 5.11 0.85 -7.87
C PRO A 23 3.95 1.87 -7.88
N TYR A 24 2.71 1.39 -8.02
CA TYR A 24 1.52 2.23 -8.04
C TYR A 24 1.50 3.20 -6.84
N GLY A 25 1.11 4.45 -7.02
CA GLY A 25 1.20 5.47 -5.97
C GLY A 25 2.54 6.22 -5.91
N TYR A 26 3.54 5.78 -6.66
CA TYR A 26 4.78 6.52 -6.88
C TYR A 26 5.02 6.82 -8.36
N THR A 27 5.79 7.87 -8.62
CA THR A 27 6.48 8.15 -9.87
C THR A 27 7.99 8.25 -9.60
N THR A 28 8.79 8.52 -10.63
CA THR A 28 10.24 8.69 -10.49
C THR A 28 10.65 10.14 -10.61
N MET A 29 11.57 10.56 -9.75
CA MET A 29 12.25 11.85 -9.82
C MET A 29 13.75 11.61 -10.07
N THR A 30 14.31 12.30 -11.06
CA THR A 30 15.74 12.25 -11.35
C THR A 30 16.54 12.91 -10.23
N ALA A 31 17.60 12.26 -9.76
CA ALA A 31 18.52 12.81 -8.79
C ALA A 31 19.63 13.59 -9.50
N ALA A 32 19.77 14.87 -9.18
CA ALA A 32 20.80 15.73 -9.75
C ALA A 32 22.21 15.17 -9.49
N GLY A 33 23.07 15.20 -10.52
CA GLY A 33 24.46 14.75 -10.44
C GLY A 33 24.67 13.24 -10.36
N ALA A 34 23.64 12.44 -10.10
CA ALA A 34 23.75 10.99 -9.97
C ALA A 34 23.45 10.28 -11.29
N HIS A 35 24.45 9.62 -11.87
CA HIS A 35 24.33 8.90 -13.14
C HIS A 35 24.77 7.44 -13.01
N SER A 36 24.25 6.58 -13.88
CA SER A 36 24.76 5.22 -14.06
C SER A 36 26.10 5.25 -14.79
N ARG A 37 26.82 4.12 -14.81
CA ARG A 37 28.04 3.98 -15.62
C ARG A 37 27.81 4.21 -17.12
N ARG A 38 26.55 4.11 -17.59
CA ARG A 38 26.15 4.37 -18.98
C ARG A 38 25.64 5.81 -19.18
N GLY A 39 25.83 6.71 -18.22
CA GLY A 39 25.37 8.10 -18.31
C GLY A 39 23.87 8.30 -18.10
N THR A 40 23.09 7.24 -17.86
CA THR A 40 21.65 7.38 -17.57
C THR A 40 21.45 7.99 -16.18
N PRO A 41 20.63 9.05 -16.03
CA PRO A 41 20.34 9.63 -14.73
C PRO A 41 19.73 8.61 -13.77
N ARG A 42 20.13 8.67 -12.49
CA ARG A 42 19.55 7.86 -11.44
C ARG A 42 18.26 8.48 -10.96
N THR A 43 17.30 7.64 -10.58
CA THR A 43 16.00 8.09 -10.10
C THR A 43 15.72 7.60 -8.68
N ARG A 44 14.91 8.36 -7.97
CA ARG A 44 14.28 8.00 -6.69
C ARG A 44 12.76 7.97 -6.87
N LEU A 45 12.09 7.26 -5.98
CA LEU A 45 10.63 7.29 -5.95
C LEU A 45 10.16 8.61 -5.32
N THR A 46 9.10 9.18 -5.88
CA THR A 46 8.39 10.31 -5.30
C THR A 46 6.89 10.03 -5.37
N PRO A 47 6.09 10.40 -4.34
CA PRO A 47 4.65 10.15 -4.36
C PRO A 47 3.98 10.73 -5.59
N ASP A 48 3.11 9.94 -6.22
CA ASP A 48 2.20 10.41 -7.26
C ASP A 48 1.02 11.10 -6.56
N PRO A 49 0.73 12.39 -6.84
CA PRO A 49 -0.30 13.13 -6.11
C PRO A 49 -1.71 12.54 -6.27
N ARG A 50 -2.00 11.87 -7.40
CA ARG A 50 -3.32 11.27 -7.67
C ARG A 50 -3.41 9.86 -7.10
N ARG A 51 -2.33 9.07 -7.16
CA ARG A 51 -2.34 7.64 -6.82
C ARG A 51 -1.85 7.33 -5.40
N ALA A 52 -1.03 8.19 -4.81
CA ALA A 52 -0.53 7.98 -3.44
C ALA A 52 -1.65 7.92 -2.39
N PRO A 53 -2.68 8.78 -2.42
CA PRO A 53 -3.81 8.70 -1.49
C PRO A 53 -4.58 7.37 -1.60
N VAL A 54 -4.65 6.79 -2.80
CA VAL A 54 -5.31 5.50 -3.04
C VAL A 54 -4.58 4.37 -2.32
N VAL A 55 -3.25 4.35 -2.36
CA VAL A 55 -2.45 3.37 -1.60
C VAL A 55 -2.70 3.51 -0.10
N GLN A 56 -2.73 4.74 0.41
CA GLN A 56 -2.99 5.01 1.83
C GLN A 56 -4.37 4.49 2.24
N ALA A 57 -5.39 4.72 1.41
CA ALA A 57 -6.74 4.20 1.62
C ALA A 57 -6.77 2.66 1.63
N ILE A 58 -6.10 2.00 0.68
CA ILE A 58 -6.00 0.54 0.62
C ILE A 58 -5.43 -0.04 1.92
N PHE A 59 -4.29 0.50 2.39
CA PHE A 59 -3.67 0.04 3.64
C PHE A 59 -4.54 0.34 4.86
N TYR A 60 -5.15 1.52 4.92
CA TYR A 60 -6.07 1.87 6.01
C TYR A 60 -7.26 0.91 6.05
N TRP A 61 -7.93 0.68 4.92
CA TRP A 61 -9.08 -0.22 4.88
C TRP A 61 -8.71 -1.64 5.27
N ARG A 62 -7.55 -2.12 4.82
CA ARG A 62 -7.09 -3.46 5.16
C ARG A 62 -6.74 -3.59 6.65
N ALA A 63 -5.91 -2.69 7.18
CA ALA A 63 -5.35 -2.80 8.52
C ALA A 63 -6.31 -2.35 9.63
N VAL A 64 -7.09 -1.29 9.37
CA VAL A 64 -7.94 -0.63 10.37
C VAL A 64 -9.38 -1.11 10.29
N THR A 65 -9.92 -1.27 9.08
CA THR A 65 -11.32 -1.69 8.89
C THR A 65 -11.48 -3.18 8.59
N GLY A 66 -10.38 -3.92 8.38
CA GLY A 66 -10.41 -5.36 8.14
C GLY A 66 -11.02 -5.77 6.80
N LEU A 67 -11.08 -4.88 5.81
CA LEU A 67 -11.65 -5.23 4.50
C LEU A 67 -10.80 -6.29 3.79
N SER A 68 -11.50 -7.26 3.18
CA SER A 68 -10.88 -8.25 2.30
C SER A 68 -10.36 -7.58 1.03
N VAL A 69 -9.46 -8.27 0.32
CA VAL A 69 -8.95 -7.80 -0.98
C VAL A 69 -10.11 -7.61 -1.97
N GLU A 70 -11.08 -8.51 -1.96
CA GLU A 70 -12.27 -8.45 -2.81
C GLU A 70 -13.10 -7.21 -2.54
N HIS A 71 -13.42 -6.93 -1.27
CA HIS A 71 -14.19 -5.73 -0.91
C HIS A 71 -13.44 -4.42 -1.21
N ILE A 72 -12.12 -4.40 -1.03
CA ILE A 72 -11.29 -3.26 -1.44
C ILE A 72 -11.35 -3.08 -2.96
N THR A 73 -11.27 -4.17 -3.73
CA THR A 73 -11.34 -4.14 -5.19
C THR A 73 -12.68 -3.57 -5.65
N THR A 74 -13.80 -4.11 -5.16
CA THR A 74 -15.15 -3.62 -5.49
C THR A 74 -15.31 -2.14 -5.13
N ARG A 75 -14.79 -1.71 -3.97
CA ARG A 75 -14.87 -0.32 -3.54
C ARG A 75 -14.11 0.63 -4.45
N LEU A 76 -12.90 0.24 -4.89
CA LEU A 76 -12.11 1.06 -5.81
C LEU A 76 -12.74 1.10 -7.21
N ASP A 77 -13.33 -0.02 -7.64
CA ASP A 77 -13.98 -0.12 -8.95
C ASP A 77 -15.27 0.68 -9.08
N ALA A 78 -15.91 1.03 -7.97
CA ALA A 78 -17.10 1.87 -7.97
C ALA A 78 -16.81 3.33 -8.39
N ASP A 79 -15.56 3.80 -8.33
CA ASP A 79 -15.20 5.18 -8.65
C ASP A 79 -13.76 5.32 -9.15
N HIS A 80 -13.55 5.17 -10.46
CA HIS A 80 -12.22 5.33 -11.07
C HIS A 80 -11.74 6.77 -11.18
N ASN A 81 -12.63 7.75 -11.00
CA ASN A 81 -12.19 9.15 -11.04
C ASN A 81 -11.33 9.45 -9.81
N HIS A 82 -11.81 9.02 -8.63
CA HIS A 82 -11.07 9.10 -7.38
C HIS A 82 -10.02 7.98 -7.21
N TYR A 83 -10.29 6.78 -7.74
CA TYR A 83 -9.41 5.61 -7.61
C TYR A 83 -8.98 5.06 -8.98
N PRO A 84 -8.11 5.77 -9.72
CA PRO A 84 -7.72 5.34 -11.06
C PRO A 84 -7.00 3.98 -11.01
N PRO A 85 -7.43 2.97 -11.78
CA PRO A 85 -6.75 1.69 -11.85
C PRO A 85 -5.28 1.82 -12.30
N PRO A 86 -4.42 0.84 -12.00
CA PRO A 86 -3.03 0.83 -12.48
C PRO A 86 -2.93 0.78 -14.01
N GLY A 87 -1.93 1.46 -14.58
CA GLY A 87 -1.60 1.35 -16.00
C GLY A 87 -2.74 1.76 -16.93
N THR A 88 -3.05 0.90 -17.90
CA THR A 88 -4.13 1.08 -18.88
C THR A 88 -5.34 0.17 -18.57
N HIS A 89 -5.41 -0.39 -17.36
CA HIS A 89 -6.53 -1.25 -16.99
C HIS A 89 -7.82 -0.43 -16.85
N THR A 90 -8.94 -1.02 -17.27
CA THR A 90 -10.28 -0.43 -17.13
C THR A 90 -10.94 -0.79 -15.80
N SER A 91 -10.29 -1.58 -14.95
CA SER A 91 -10.77 -1.98 -13.62
C SER A 91 -9.62 -2.37 -12.69
N TRP A 92 -9.90 -2.44 -11.40
CA TRP A 92 -9.02 -2.93 -10.37
C TRP A 92 -9.00 -4.46 -10.37
N LEU A 93 -7.79 -5.00 -10.23
CA LEU A 93 -7.58 -6.44 -10.11
C LEU A 93 -7.24 -6.78 -8.65
N PRO A 94 -7.81 -7.85 -8.08
CA PRO A 94 -7.44 -8.32 -6.74
C PRO A 94 -5.93 -8.57 -6.62
N THR A 95 -5.28 -9.04 -7.68
CA THR A 95 -3.82 -9.24 -7.74
C THR A 95 -3.04 -7.94 -7.64
N ALA A 96 -3.55 -6.83 -8.18
CA ALA A 96 -2.93 -5.51 -8.04
C ALA A 96 -3.01 -5.01 -6.60
N ILE A 97 -4.14 -5.21 -5.92
CA ILE A 97 -4.30 -4.89 -4.49
C ILE A 97 -3.35 -5.74 -3.64
N THR A 98 -3.29 -7.05 -3.90
CA THR A 98 -2.34 -7.94 -3.24
C THR A 98 -0.90 -7.51 -3.52
N ALA A 99 -0.55 -7.06 -4.72
CA ALA A 99 0.79 -6.53 -4.99
C ALA A 99 1.07 -5.24 -4.19
N ILE A 100 0.08 -4.36 -4.04
CA ILE A 100 0.21 -3.10 -3.28
C ILE A 100 0.42 -3.39 -1.78
N LEU A 101 -0.48 -4.17 -1.17
CA LEU A 101 -0.51 -4.44 0.27
C LEU A 101 0.78 -5.05 0.81
N THR A 102 1.61 -5.56 -0.07
CA THR A 102 2.58 -6.60 0.21
C THR A 102 3.97 -6.13 -0.26
N ASN A 103 4.04 -4.93 -0.84
CA ASN A 103 5.26 -4.26 -1.24
C ASN A 103 5.79 -3.33 -0.14
N ILE A 104 6.86 -3.74 0.53
CA ILE A 104 7.47 -2.98 1.64
C ILE A 104 7.98 -1.58 1.21
N LYS A 105 8.11 -1.30 -0.10
CA LYS A 105 8.48 0.03 -0.59
C LYS A 105 7.51 1.12 -0.16
N TYR A 106 6.26 0.80 0.19
CA TYR A 106 5.33 1.78 0.73
C TYR A 106 5.73 2.31 2.10
N ALA A 107 6.57 1.59 2.84
CA ALA A 107 7.15 2.04 4.11
C ALA A 107 8.40 2.95 3.96
N GLY A 108 8.75 3.34 2.72
CA GLY A 108 9.82 4.32 2.46
C GLY A 108 11.20 3.75 2.14
N TYR A 109 11.34 2.42 2.02
CA TYR A 109 12.60 1.75 1.71
C TYR A 109 12.64 1.27 0.26
N GLN A 110 13.82 1.18 -0.36
CA GLN A 110 13.97 0.32 -1.54
C GLN A 110 14.08 -1.12 -1.08
N ALA A 111 13.59 -2.04 -1.90
CA ALA A 111 13.57 -3.45 -1.58
C ALA A 111 13.65 -4.32 -2.84
N THR A 112 14.31 -5.46 -2.73
CA THR A 112 14.24 -6.56 -3.69
C THR A 112 14.40 -7.91 -2.98
N GLY A 113 14.04 -9.00 -3.66
CA GLY A 113 14.11 -10.34 -3.10
C GLY A 113 13.15 -10.57 -1.93
N THR A 114 12.08 -9.79 -1.81
CA THR A 114 11.11 -9.90 -0.71
C THR A 114 10.15 -11.07 -0.90
N ARG A 115 9.95 -11.52 -2.15
CA ARG A 115 9.00 -12.57 -2.51
C ARG A 115 9.67 -13.74 -3.22
N ASP A 116 9.07 -14.92 -3.09
CA ASP A 116 9.38 -16.08 -3.91
C ASP A 116 8.56 -16.12 -5.20
N GLU A 117 8.73 -17.18 -5.99
CA GLU A 117 8.02 -17.42 -7.25
C GLU A 117 6.51 -17.62 -7.08
N ASN A 118 6.07 -18.03 -5.89
CA ASN A 118 4.66 -18.19 -5.54
C ASN A 118 4.07 -16.90 -4.97
N GLY A 119 4.87 -15.84 -4.87
CA GLY A 119 4.47 -14.57 -4.32
C GLY A 119 4.38 -14.56 -2.80
N ALA A 120 4.89 -15.55 -2.07
CA ALA A 120 4.96 -15.52 -0.61
C ALA A 120 6.19 -14.72 -0.13
N PHE A 121 6.15 -14.19 1.09
CA PHE A 121 7.31 -13.49 1.65
C PHE A 121 8.46 -14.47 1.91
N ARG A 122 9.65 -14.13 1.41
CA ARG A 122 10.88 -14.78 1.84
C ARG A 122 11.20 -14.40 3.30
N PRO A 123 12.01 -15.18 4.03
CA PRO A 123 12.53 -14.75 5.32
C PRO A 123 13.23 -13.38 5.22
N VAL A 124 12.99 -12.49 6.19
CA VAL A 124 13.50 -11.10 6.18
C VAL A 124 15.02 -11.04 5.97
N LYS A 125 15.79 -12.01 6.51
CA LYS A 125 17.24 -12.12 6.32
C LYS A 125 17.69 -12.28 4.85
N GLN A 126 16.79 -12.68 3.96
CA GLN A 126 17.05 -12.81 2.52
C GLN A 126 16.69 -11.53 1.75
N TRP A 127 16.03 -10.56 2.39
CA TRP A 127 15.65 -9.33 1.74
C TRP A 127 16.86 -8.43 1.57
N VAL A 128 16.91 -7.71 0.45
CA VAL A 128 17.83 -6.60 0.29
C VAL A 128 17.02 -5.33 0.39
N LEU A 129 17.30 -4.53 1.43
CA LEU A 129 16.67 -3.24 1.67
C LEU A 129 17.67 -2.09 1.47
N SER A 130 17.17 -0.88 1.27
CA SER A 130 18.00 0.32 1.41
C SER A 130 18.48 0.49 2.85
N ASP A 131 19.72 0.98 3.01
CA ASP A 131 20.32 1.15 4.34
C ASP A 131 19.67 2.29 5.14
N GLN A 132 19.01 3.21 4.44
CA GLN A 132 18.24 4.34 4.99
C GLN A 132 16.89 4.44 4.25
N PRO A 133 15.89 5.15 4.82
CA PRO A 133 14.70 5.56 4.06
C PRO A 133 15.10 6.26 2.76
N ALA A 134 14.62 5.74 1.63
CA ALA A 134 15.07 6.13 0.30
C ALA A 134 14.15 7.15 -0.40
N HIS A 135 12.90 7.24 0.07
CA HIS A 135 11.84 8.10 -0.46
C HIS A 135 10.76 8.33 0.61
N ARG A 136 9.87 9.29 0.37
CA ARG A 136 8.74 9.57 1.28
C ARG A 136 7.84 8.33 1.38
N ALA A 137 7.71 7.79 2.59
CA ALA A 137 6.80 6.68 2.87
C ALA A 137 5.34 7.11 2.63
N LEU A 138 4.55 6.21 2.05
CA LEU A 138 3.09 6.39 1.97
C LEU A 138 2.40 5.84 3.22
N VAL A 139 2.97 4.81 3.84
CA VAL A 139 2.44 4.17 5.04
C VAL A 139 3.54 3.99 6.09
N THR A 140 3.15 3.90 7.36
CA THR A 140 4.09 3.56 8.43
C THR A 140 4.39 2.05 8.39
N PRO A 141 5.56 1.60 8.90
CA PRO A 141 5.84 0.17 9.06
C PRO A 141 4.76 -0.56 9.86
N THR A 142 4.21 0.08 10.89
CA THR A 142 3.11 -0.48 11.70
C THR A 142 1.87 -0.75 10.85
N LEU A 143 1.45 0.21 10.01
CA LEU A 143 0.29 0.04 9.14
C LEU A 143 0.54 -1.03 8.07
N PHE A 144 1.78 -1.11 7.56
CA PHE A 144 2.17 -2.15 6.61
C PHE A 144 2.01 -3.56 7.21
N TRP A 145 2.51 -3.79 8.42
CA TRP A 145 2.43 -5.10 9.07
C TRP A 145 1.02 -5.44 9.51
N ALA A 146 0.27 -4.48 10.04
CA ALA A 146 -1.14 -4.66 10.39
C ALA A 146 -2.01 -5.07 9.18
N ALA A 147 -1.62 -4.65 7.97
CA ALA A 147 -2.33 -5.05 6.76
C ALA A 147 -2.08 -6.52 6.33
N GLN A 148 -0.98 -7.14 6.79
CA GLN A 148 -0.64 -8.52 6.45
C GLN A 148 -1.52 -9.54 7.19
N ASP A 149 -1.89 -9.23 8.43
CA ASP A 149 -2.73 -10.08 9.28
C ASP A 149 -4.00 -9.33 9.73
N PRO A 150 -5.04 -9.29 8.88
CA PRO A 150 -6.32 -8.72 9.27
C PRO A 150 -7.09 -9.61 10.27
N ALA A 151 -6.63 -10.82 10.60
CA ALA A 151 -7.28 -11.71 11.56
C ALA A 151 -6.94 -11.34 13.02
N THR A 152 -5.88 -10.55 13.26
CA THR A 152 -5.59 -9.95 14.58
C THR A 152 -6.25 -8.58 14.79
N SER A 153 -6.87 -7.99 13.76
CA SER A 153 -7.51 -6.67 13.85
C SER A 153 -9.03 -6.81 14.03
N VAL A 154 -9.46 -6.92 15.29
CA VAL A 154 -10.83 -6.64 15.79
C VAL A 154 -11.99 -7.53 15.28
N ARG A 155 -11.80 -8.87 15.23
CA ARG A 155 -12.94 -9.83 15.22
C ARG A 155 -13.37 -10.30 16.62
N GLN A 156 -13.03 -9.53 17.65
CA GLN A 156 -13.65 -9.60 18.99
C GLN A 156 -14.28 -8.25 19.41
N VAL A 157 -14.99 -7.58 18.50
CA VAL A 157 -16.03 -6.64 18.89
C VAL A 157 -17.35 -7.17 18.34
N PRO A 158 -18.29 -7.62 19.19
CA PRO A 158 -19.58 -8.09 18.73
C PRO A 158 -20.29 -7.00 17.91
N HIS A 159 -20.88 -7.41 16.78
CA HIS A 159 -21.65 -6.60 15.82
C HIS A 159 -22.84 -5.79 16.40
N ARG A 160 -22.99 -5.69 17.72
CA ARG A 160 -24.15 -5.11 18.42
C ARG A 160 -23.98 -3.62 18.78
N LEU A 161 -22.84 -2.99 18.45
CA LEU A 161 -22.58 -1.57 18.77
C LEU A 161 -22.51 -0.64 17.55
N LEU A 162 -22.80 -1.13 16.33
CA LEU A 162 -22.77 -0.33 15.10
C LEU A 162 -24.09 -0.31 14.31
N ALA A 163 -25.18 -0.81 14.88
CA ALA A 163 -26.50 -0.56 14.31
C ALA A 163 -27.04 0.79 14.82
N PRO A 164 -27.47 1.73 13.95
CA PRO A 164 -28.37 2.78 14.38
C PRO A 164 -29.65 2.11 14.89
N VAL A 165 -30.07 2.44 16.11
CA VAL A 165 -31.42 2.08 16.59
C VAL A 165 -32.41 2.59 15.55
N PRO A 166 -33.30 1.74 15.00
CA PRO A 166 -34.36 2.21 14.12
C PRO A 166 -35.18 3.25 14.87
N ARG A 167 -35.28 4.46 14.30
CA ARG A 167 -36.14 5.53 14.83
C ARG A 167 -37.59 5.06 14.75
N ALA A 168 -38.09 4.50 15.85
CA ALA A 168 -39.52 4.29 16.01
C ALA A 168 -40.21 5.65 16.23
N ALA A 169 -41.32 5.80 15.52
CA ALA A 169 -42.08 7.02 15.36
C ALA A 169 -42.66 7.56 16.68
N ALA A 170 -42.96 8.85 16.65
CA ALA A 170 -43.64 9.61 17.67
C ALA A 170 -44.94 8.94 18.14
N ASN A 171 -45.28 9.13 19.42
CA ASN A 171 -46.66 9.38 19.82
C ASN A 171 -46.70 10.29 21.05
N HIS A 172 -47.56 11.29 20.93
CA HIS A 172 -47.86 12.37 21.84
C HIS A 172 -48.38 11.88 23.20
N ASN A 173 -48.09 12.60 24.29
CA ASN A 173 -49.18 13.15 25.10
C ASN A 173 -48.72 14.30 26.01
N GLU A 174 -49.56 15.33 26.03
CA GLU A 174 -49.55 16.49 26.91
C GLU A 174 -49.70 16.07 28.40
N LYS A 175 -49.15 16.88 29.32
CA LYS A 175 -49.89 17.56 30.40
C LYS A 175 -48.96 18.25 31.42
N GLU A 176 -49.11 19.58 31.48
CA GLU A 176 -49.30 20.43 32.68
C GLU A 176 -48.58 20.13 34.01
N VAL A 177 -47.79 21.15 34.43
CA VAL A 177 -47.59 21.83 35.76
C VAL A 177 -48.27 21.22 37.00
N PRO A 178 -47.67 21.32 38.21
CA PRO A 178 -47.60 22.59 38.97
C PRO A 178 -46.18 23.08 39.29
#